data_AF-W2V0A7-F1
#
_entry.id   AF-W2V0A7-F1
#
_cell.length_a   1.000
_cell.length_b   1.000
_cell.length_c   1.000
_cell.angle_alpha   90.00
_cell.angle_beta   90.00
_cell.angle_gamma   90.00
#
_symmetry.space_group_name_H-M   'P 1'
#
loop_
_entity.id
_entity.type
_entity.pdbx_description
1 polymer ?
#
loop_
_entity_poly.entity_id
_entity_poly.type
_entity_poly.pdbx_seq_one_letter_code
_entity_poly.pdbx_strand_id
1 'polypeptide(L)'
;MVDSGDQGIYRYHKKSVYPYKNTKCQKITSVAKDHNTLLAKNRIKVEHIIRNIKTFNILSHKYRNKRKRYNIKFNTIAGIVNLNHGF
;
A
#
# COMPACT_ATOMS: atom_id res chain seq x y z
N MET A 1 3.79 -1.76 -6.68
CA MET A 1 3.20 -3.03 -6.21
C MET A 1 1.75 -2.77 -5.89
N VAL A 2 0.85 -3.62 -6.38
CA VAL A 2 -0.60 -3.35 -6.41
C VAL A 2 -1.34 -4.47 -5.69
N ASP A 3 -2.43 -4.15 -4.99
CA ASP A 3 -3.18 -5.17 -4.26
C ASP A 3 -3.91 -6.16 -5.18
N SER A 4 -4.29 -7.32 -4.65
CA SER A 4 -5.01 -8.36 -5.37
C SER A 4 -6.36 -7.85 -5.91
N GLY A 5 -7.00 -6.90 -5.23
CA GLY A 5 -8.22 -6.23 -5.69
C GLY A 5 -8.01 -5.33 -6.92
N ASP A 6 -6.78 -4.90 -7.16
CA ASP A 6 -6.43 -3.85 -8.12
C ASP A 6 -5.72 -4.40 -9.37
N GLN A 7 -5.80 -5.71 -9.64
CA GLN A 7 -5.18 -6.33 -10.82
C GLN A 7 -5.64 -5.70 -12.15
N GLY A 8 -6.81 -5.07 -12.19
CA GLY A 8 -7.31 -4.32 -13.36
C GLY A 8 -6.44 -3.13 -13.76
N ILE A 9 -5.59 -2.62 -12.85
CA ILE A 9 -4.64 -1.52 -13.10
C ILE A 9 -3.61 -1.89 -14.18
N TYR A 10 -3.36 -3.18 -14.41
CA TYR A 10 -2.44 -3.64 -15.45
C TYR A 10 -2.78 -3.09 -16.85
N ARG A 11 -4.07 -2.85 -17.14
CA ARG A 11 -4.52 -2.26 -18.40
C ARG A 11 -3.93 -0.88 -18.67
N TYR A 12 -3.67 -0.11 -17.61
CA TYR A 12 -3.14 1.26 -17.67
C TYR A 12 -1.65 1.32 -17.36
N HIS A 13 -1.16 0.44 -16.49
CA HIS A 13 0.24 0.41 -16.06
C HIS A 13 0.85 -0.98 -16.26
N LYS A 14 1.39 -1.24 -17.45
CA LYS A 14 2.01 -2.53 -17.82
C LYS A 14 3.22 -2.93 -16.97
N LYS A 15 3.87 -1.96 -16.31
CA LYS A 15 5.01 -2.19 -15.39
C LYS A 15 4.57 -2.47 -13.94
N SER A 16 3.27 -2.62 -13.69
CA SER A 16 2.77 -2.91 -12.34
C SER A 16 3.06 -4.33 -11.92
N VAL A 17 3.51 -4.49 -10.67
CA VAL A 17 3.77 -5.80 -10.06
C VAL A 17 2.62 -6.15 -9.10
N TYR A 18 2.03 -7.32 -9.28
CA TYR A 18 0.85 -7.79 -8.55
C TYR A 18 1.00 -9.26 -8.13
N PRO A 19 0.32 -9.68 -7.05
CA PRO A 19 0.36 -11.07 -6.62
C PRO A 19 -0.42 -11.98 -7.56
N TYR A 20 0.06 -13.20 -7.76
CA TYR A 20 -0.66 -14.26 -8.47
C TYR A 20 -1.81 -14.79 -7.60
N LYS A 21 -2.99 -14.99 -8.20
CA LYS A 21 -4.17 -15.57 -7.52
C LYS A 21 -4.32 -17.04 -7.85
N ASN A 22 -4.81 -17.81 -6.88
CA ASN A 22 -5.34 -19.15 -7.14
C ASN A 22 -6.68 -19.00 -7.86
N THR A 23 -6.94 -19.85 -8.85
CA THR A 23 -8.26 -19.97 -9.47
C THR A 23 -8.79 -21.39 -9.25
N LYS A 24 -10.10 -21.59 -9.43
CA LYS A 24 -10.72 -22.93 -9.25
C LYS A 24 -10.06 -23.99 -10.14
N CYS A 25 -9.59 -23.61 -11.32
CA CYS A 25 -9.01 -24.51 -12.32
C CYS A 25 -7.47 -24.52 -12.30
N GLN A 26 -6.81 -23.57 -11.64
CA GLN A 26 -5.35 -23.45 -11.68
C GLN A 26 -4.78 -23.10 -10.31
N LYS A 27 -4.00 -24.04 -9.78
CA LYS A 27 -3.22 -23.85 -8.55
C LYS A 27 -1.95 -23.06 -8.86
N ILE A 28 -1.54 -22.19 -7.94
CA ILE A 28 -0.30 -21.42 -8.03
C ILE A 28 0.92 -22.38 -7.91
N THR A 29 1.83 -22.29 -8.89
CA THR A 29 3.13 -22.97 -8.91
C THR A 29 4.05 -22.48 -7.77
N SER A 30 5.00 -23.30 -7.32
CA SER A 30 6.00 -22.92 -6.31
C SER A 30 6.68 -21.56 -6.58
N VAL A 31 7.16 -21.34 -7.80
CA VAL A 31 7.79 -20.08 -8.22
C VAL A 31 6.89 -18.86 -8.01
N ALA A 32 5.59 -18.99 -8.32
CA ALA A 32 4.63 -17.92 -8.14
C ALA A 32 4.30 -17.67 -6.66
N LYS A 33 4.42 -18.69 -5.79
CA LYS A 33 4.35 -18.51 -4.32
C LYS A 33 5.57 -17.76 -3.79
N ASP A 34 6.77 -18.05 -4.29
CA ASP A 34 7.99 -17.37 -3.88
C ASP A 34 7.95 -15.89 -4.27
N HIS A 35 7.50 -15.59 -5.49
CA HIS A 35 7.24 -14.23 -5.95
C HIS A 35 6.23 -13.51 -5.03
N ASN A 36 5.10 -14.13 -4.73
CA ASN A 36 4.09 -13.56 -3.82
C ASN A 36 4.65 -13.32 -2.41
N THR A 37 5.53 -14.20 -1.92
CA THR A 37 6.19 -14.07 -0.62
C THR A 37 7.11 -12.85 -0.57
N LEU A 38 7.91 -12.65 -1.63
CA LEU A 38 8.77 -11.46 -1.75
C LEU A 38 7.94 -10.17 -1.79
N LEU A 39 6.84 -10.17 -2.56
CA LEU A 39 5.91 -9.05 -2.58
C LEU A 39 5.29 -8.78 -1.21
N ALA A 40 4.85 -9.82 -0.50
CA ALA A 40 4.29 -9.69 0.84
C ALA A 40 5.29 -9.07 1.83
N LYS A 41 6.56 -9.47 1.78
CA LYS A 41 7.63 -8.87 2.61
C LYS A 41 7.78 -7.37 2.38
N ASN A 42 7.72 -6.92 1.12
CA ASN A 42 7.74 -5.49 0.80
C ASN A 42 6.47 -4.78 1.29
N ARG A 43 5.32 -5.48 1.25
CA ARG A 43 4.00 -4.94 1.63
C ARG A 43 3.94 -4.64 3.12
N ILE A 44 4.47 -5.54 3.95
CA ILE A 44 4.53 -5.40 5.41
C ILE A 44 5.21 -4.08 5.82
N LYS A 45 6.31 -3.69 5.17
CA LYS A 45 6.99 -2.42 5.43
C LYS A 45 6.06 -1.21 5.17
N VAL A 46 5.36 -1.23 4.03
CA VAL A 46 4.41 -0.17 3.65
C VAL A 46 3.22 -0.14 4.61
N GLU A 47 2.70 -1.29 5.01
CA GLU A 47 1.60 -1.41 5.97
C GLU A 47 1.98 -0.85 7.35
N HIS A 48 3.21 -1.07 7.82
CA HIS A 48 3.71 -0.45 9.04
C HIS A 48 3.74 1.08 8.95
N ILE A 49 4.18 1.64 7.82
CA ILE A 49 4.15 3.09 7.58
C ILE A 49 2.71 3.60 7.57
N ILE A 50 1.79 2.94 6.86
CA ILE A 50 0.36 3.31 6.83
C ILE A 50 -0.26 3.24 8.22
N ARG A 51 0.08 2.22 9.02
CA ARG A 51 -0.37 2.09 10.41
C ARG A 51 0.10 3.29 11.24
N ASN A 52 1.35 3.71 11.08
CA ASN A 52 1.89 4.89 11.76
C ASN A 52 1.21 6.18 11.30
N ILE A 53 0.85 6.31 10.01
CA ILE A 53 0.06 7.46 9.53
C ILE A 53 -1.34 7.46 10.18
N LYS A 54 -1.95 6.28 10.39
CA LYS A 54 -3.27 6.14 11.01
C LYS A 54 -3.30 6.36 12.52
N THR A 55 -2.16 6.49 13.22
CA THR A 55 -2.16 6.92 14.63
C THR A 55 -2.60 8.38 14.78
N PHE A 56 -2.43 9.18 13.73
CA PHE A 56 -2.91 10.54 13.69
C PHE A 56 -4.43 10.55 13.47
N ASN A 57 -5.20 10.85 14.51
CA ASN A 57 -6.67 10.88 14.47
C ASN A 57 -7.26 11.74 13.33
N ILE A 58 -6.53 12.80 12.94
CA ILE A 58 -6.90 13.67 11.81
C ILE A 58 -6.92 12.94 10.45
N LEU A 59 -6.15 11.86 10.31
CA LEU A 59 -6.10 11.00 9.12
C LEU A 59 -6.84 9.68 9.30
N SER A 60 -6.98 9.20 10.54
CA SER A 60 -7.69 7.95 10.85
C SER A 60 -9.20 8.08 10.78
N HIS A 61 -9.74 9.21 11.23
CA HIS A 61 -11.17 9.49 11.22
C HIS A 61 -11.60 10.37 10.04
N LYS A 62 -12.91 10.54 9.87
CA LYS A 62 -13.49 11.45 8.89
C LYS A 62 -12.91 12.86 9.08
N TYR A 63 -12.23 13.37 8.07
CA TYR A 63 -11.61 14.69 8.10
C TYR A 63 -12.68 15.80 8.18
N ARG A 64 -12.67 16.59 9.27
CA ARG A 64 -13.66 17.67 9.53
C ARG A 64 -13.17 19.09 9.22
N ASN A 65 -11.91 19.25 8.83
CA ASN A 65 -11.29 20.56 8.56
C ASN A 65 -11.49 21.00 7.09
N LYS A 66 -11.15 22.26 6.77
CA LYS A 66 -11.19 22.78 5.40
C LYS A 66 -10.38 21.90 4.43
N ARG A 67 -11.04 21.36 3.40
CA ARG A 67 -10.45 20.43 2.41
C ARG A 67 -9.24 21.02 1.67
N LYS A 68 -9.22 22.33 1.41
CA LYS A 68 -8.09 23.05 0.78
C LYS A 68 -6.75 22.85 1.52
N ARG A 69 -6.78 22.56 2.82
CA ARG A 69 -5.58 22.33 3.66
C ARG A 69 -5.29 20.85 3.92
N TYR A 70 -6.05 19.92 3.34
CA TYR A 70 -5.85 18.48 3.59
C TYR A 70 -4.47 18.02 3.14
N ASN A 71 -4.09 18.34 1.90
CA ASN A 71 -2.81 17.89 1.33
C ASN A 71 -1.61 18.38 2.13
N ILE A 72 -1.61 19.64 2.59
CA ILE A 72 -0.50 20.16 3.39
C ILE A 72 -0.39 19.42 4.74
N LYS A 73 -1.51 19.16 5.42
CA LYS A 73 -1.51 18.38 6.68
C LYS A 73 -1.05 16.94 6.46
N PHE A 74 -1.52 16.31 5.40
CA PHE A 74 -1.11 14.96 5.02
C PHE A 74 0.40 14.89 4.75
N ASN A 75 0.92 15.81 3.93
CA ASN A 75 2.34 15.86 3.58
C ASN A 75 3.22 16.12 4.81
N THR A 76 2.80 17.01 5.73
CA THR A 76 3.53 17.23 6.99
C THR A 76 3.59 15.95 7.83
N ILE A 77 2.47 15.24 7.99
CA ILE A 77 2.44 13.98 8.75
C ILE A 77 3.28 12.91 8.07
N ALA A 78 3.18 12.77 6.74
CA ALA A 78 4.00 11.83 5.97
C ALA A 78 5.49 12.13 6.13
N GLY A 79 5.89 13.41 6.11
CA GLY A 79 7.26 13.82 6.38
C GLY A 79 7.75 13.40 7.77
N ILE A 80 6.95 13.62 8.82
CA ILE A 80 7.27 13.18 10.19
C ILE A 80 7.42 11.67 10.27
N VAL A 81 6.50 10.91 9.66
CA VAL A 81 6.57 9.44 9.64
C VAL A 81 7.81 8.96 8.89
N ASN A 82 8.16 9.57 7.76
CA ASN A 82 9.34 9.21 6.98
C ASN A 82 10.64 9.45 7.77
N LEU A 83 10.76 10.60 8.45
CA LEU A 83 11.90 10.91 9.31
C LEU A 83 12.06 9.87 10.42
N ASN A 84 10.96 9.43 11.04
CA ASN A 84 10.99 8.39 12.07
C ASN A 84 11.41 7.01 11.54
N HIS A 85 11.23 6.75 10.24
CA HIS A 85 11.64 5.51 9.57
C HIS A 85 13.03 5.61 8.93
N GLY A 86 13.72 6.75 9.03
CA GLY A 86 15.08 6.95 8.51
C GLY A 86 15.16 7.16 6.99
N PHE A 87 14.11 7.73 6.39
CA PHE A 87 14.09 8.17 4.99
C PHE A 87 14.49 9.65 4.85
#